data_AF-A0A954YNX8-F1
#
_entry.id   AF-A0A954YNX8-F1
#
_cell.length_a   1.000
_cell.length_b   1.000
_cell.length_c   1.000
_cell.angle_alpha   90.00
_cell.angle_beta   90.00
_cell.angle_gamma   90.00
#
_symmetry.space_group_name_H-M   'P 1'
#
loop_
_entity.id
_entity.type
_entity.pdbx_description
1 polymer ?
#
loop_
_entity_poly.entity_id
_entity_poly.type
_entity_poly.pdbx_seq_one_letter_code
_entity_poly.pdbx_strand_id
1 'polypeptide(L)'
;MPIAEAEVKVDKKPAAKAARPRPAAKKWSKTTVNFWLDSFLLVVFLFLCWVTVILQFAFPSPYVAEAWSLWGLDYLAWADVQFVTTCILGAGIILHVMLHWTWVCGVITSWRRKRRGETGAAKDDGSGTIWGVGLLIAILNVLGRGIAIAVLTIQGPAL
;
A
#
# COMPACT_ATOMS: atom_id res chain seq x y z
N MET A 1 46.78 -76.08 -27.65
CA MET A 1 45.86 -75.19 -28.38
C MET A 1 45.80 -73.87 -27.60
N PRO A 2 46.31 -72.75 -28.13
CA PRO A 2 46.22 -71.46 -27.44
C PRO A 2 44.85 -70.82 -27.74
N ILE A 3 44.15 -70.35 -26.71
CA ILE A 3 42.89 -69.60 -26.85
C ILE A 3 43.26 -68.12 -26.85
N ALA A 4 42.84 -67.42 -27.89
CA ALA A 4 43.07 -66.00 -28.13
C ALA A 4 42.30 -65.13 -27.11
N GLU A 5 42.98 -64.16 -26.51
CA GLU A 5 42.36 -63.08 -25.74
C GLU A 5 41.80 -62.03 -26.71
N ALA A 6 40.49 -61.82 -26.68
CA ALA A 6 39.83 -60.71 -27.36
C ALA A 6 39.69 -59.54 -26.38
N GLU A 7 40.45 -58.46 -26.59
CA GLU A 7 40.30 -57.22 -25.84
C GLU A 7 38.98 -56.51 -26.18
N VAL A 8 38.10 -56.38 -25.18
CA VAL A 8 36.87 -55.59 -25.28
C VAL A 8 37.21 -54.12 -25.05
N LYS A 9 37.23 -53.35 -26.14
CA LYS A 9 37.44 -51.91 -26.12
C LYS A 9 36.14 -51.21 -25.70
N VAL A 10 36.13 -50.66 -24.48
CA VAL A 10 35.00 -49.91 -23.94
C VAL A 10 35.05 -48.47 -24.47
N ASP A 11 34.22 -48.16 -25.47
CA ASP A 11 34.06 -46.80 -26.00
C ASP A 11 33.38 -45.88 -24.98
N LYS A 12 34.14 -44.90 -24.47
CA LYS A 12 33.64 -43.82 -23.60
C LYS A 12 32.85 -42.81 -24.42
N LYS A 13 31.52 -42.89 -24.34
CA LYS A 13 30.58 -41.90 -24.86
C LYS A 13 30.81 -40.53 -24.20
N PRO A 14 31.00 -39.43 -24.95
CA PRO A 14 31.26 -38.11 -24.36
C PRO A 14 30.01 -37.58 -23.64
N ALA A 15 30.22 -37.11 -22.41
CA ALA A 15 29.18 -36.57 -21.54
C ALA A 15 28.52 -35.33 -22.17
N ALA A 16 27.19 -35.38 -22.29
CA ALA A 16 26.38 -34.25 -22.74
C ALA A 16 26.57 -33.05 -21.80
N LYS A 17 27.00 -31.93 -22.36
CA LYS A 17 27.17 -30.64 -21.67
C LYS A 17 25.82 -30.21 -21.07
N ALA A 18 25.70 -30.21 -19.74
CA ALA A 18 24.51 -29.77 -19.03
C ALA A 18 24.20 -28.30 -19.37
N ALA A 19 22.98 -28.05 -19.86
CA ALA A 19 22.48 -26.71 -20.17
C ALA A 19 22.40 -25.86 -18.89
N ARG A 20 22.96 -24.64 -18.93
CA ARG A 20 22.90 -23.70 -17.80
C ARG A 20 21.44 -23.27 -17.55
N PRO A 21 20.96 -23.27 -16.29
CA PRO A 21 19.60 -22.82 -15.99
C PRO A 21 19.44 -21.33 -16.31
N ARG A 22 18.33 -20.98 -16.98
CA ARG A 22 17.96 -19.58 -17.27
C ARG A 22 17.73 -18.82 -15.95
N PRO A 23 18.16 -17.54 -15.85
CA PRO A 23 17.92 -16.74 -14.66
C PRO A 23 16.40 -16.56 -14.46
N ALA A 24 15.89 -17.02 -13.32
CA ALA A 24 14.49 -16.86 -12.96
C ALA A 24 14.15 -15.37 -12.82
N ALA A 25 13.01 -14.97 -13.41
CA ALA A 25 12.54 -13.59 -13.37
C ALA A 25 12.41 -13.09 -11.91
N LYS A 26 12.95 -11.90 -11.66
CA LYS A 26 13.02 -11.27 -10.33
C LYS A 26 11.61 -10.93 -9.83
N LYS A 27 11.00 -11.82 -9.05
CA LYS A 27 9.75 -11.55 -8.34
C LYS A 27 10.04 -10.53 -7.23
N TRP A 28 9.36 -9.39 -7.27
CA TRP A 28 9.47 -8.37 -6.22
C TRP A 28 8.96 -8.95 -4.90
N SER A 29 9.71 -8.74 -3.81
CA SER A 29 9.26 -9.18 -2.50
C SER A 29 8.11 -8.28 -2.04
N LYS A 30 7.10 -8.86 -1.37
CA LYS A 30 5.99 -8.10 -0.75
C LYS A 30 6.54 -6.99 0.17
N THR A 31 7.61 -7.28 0.89
CA THR A 31 8.32 -6.33 1.75
C THR A 31 8.85 -5.12 0.97
N THR A 32 9.37 -5.33 -0.24
CA THR A 32 9.86 -4.23 -1.09
C THR A 32 8.72 -3.34 -1.56
N VAL A 33 7.59 -3.93 -1.97
CA VAL A 33 6.40 -3.16 -2.38
C VAL A 33 5.85 -2.35 -1.21
N ASN A 34 5.75 -2.95 -0.02
CA ASN A 34 5.28 -2.26 1.18
C ASN A 34 6.19 -1.07 1.54
N PHE A 35 7.51 -1.26 1.54
CA PHE A 35 8.45 -0.18 1.85
C PHE A 35 8.30 1.01 0.89
N TRP A 36 8.13 0.74 -0.41
CA TRP A 36 7.92 1.79 -1.40
C TRP A 36 6.57 2.49 -1.25
N LEU A 37 5.51 1.73 -0.95
CA LEU A 37 4.20 2.30 -0.67
C LEU A 37 4.27 3.23 0.54
N ASP A 38 4.87 2.79 1.65
CA ASP A 38 5.00 3.57 2.88
C ASP A 38 5.85 4.84 2.64
N SER A 39 6.94 4.71 1.89
CA SER A 39 7.77 5.86 1.50
C SER A 39 7.00 6.85 0.62
N PHE A 40 6.19 6.35 -0.31
CA PHE A 40 5.31 7.18 -1.14
C PHE A 40 4.26 7.91 -0.29
N LEU A 41 3.59 7.21 0.64
CA LEU A 41 2.64 7.83 1.57
C LEU A 41 3.30 8.94 2.40
N LEU A 42 4.52 8.71 2.89
CA LEU A 42 5.27 9.72 3.63
C LEU A 42 5.54 10.97 2.78
N VAL A 43 5.96 10.79 1.53
CA VAL A 43 6.20 11.92 0.61
C VAL A 43 4.91 12.69 0.33
N VAL A 44 3.81 12.00 0.05
CA VAL A 44 2.49 12.63 -0.17
C VAL A 44 2.03 13.38 1.07
N PHE A 45 2.23 12.82 2.26
CA PHE A 45 1.91 13.48 3.53
C PHE A 45 2.74 14.75 3.73
N LEU A 46 4.05 14.70 3.51
CA LEU A 46 4.91 15.88 3.61
C LEU A 46 4.52 16.96 2.60
N PHE A 47 4.17 16.57 1.38
CA PHE A 47 3.65 17.48 0.37
C PHE A 47 2.33 18.12 0.82
N LEU A 48 1.40 17.35 1.39
CA LEU A 48 0.15 17.88 1.95
C LEU A 48 0.40 18.90 3.07
N CYS A 49 1.32 18.60 3.99
CA CYS A 49 1.72 19.55 5.04
C CYS A 49 2.29 20.83 4.44
N TRP A 50 3.15 20.71 3.44
CA TRP A 50 3.73 21.85 2.75
C TRP A 50 2.68 22.72 2.05
N VAL A 51 1.74 22.12 1.30
CA VAL A 51 0.61 22.84 0.68
C VAL A 51 -0.26 23.54 1.74
N THR A 52 -0.52 22.85 2.87
CA THR A 52 -1.32 23.42 3.97
C THR A 52 -0.63 24.67 4.57
N VAL A 53 0.69 24.62 4.75
CA VAL A 53 1.48 25.77 5.21
C VAL A 53 1.44 26.90 4.19
N ILE A 54 1.55 26.61 2.89
CA ILE A 54 1.43 27.63 1.83
C ILE A 54 0.07 28.31 1.89
N LEU A 55 -1.03 27.56 1.94
CA LEU A 55 -2.37 28.13 1.98
C LEU A 55 -2.61 28.97 3.24
N GLN A 56 -2.05 28.57 4.38
CA GLN A 56 -2.24 29.26 5.65
C GLN A 56 -1.37 30.52 5.81
N PHE A 57 -0.17 30.54 5.23
CA PHE A 57 0.81 31.61 5.46
C PHE A 57 1.12 32.47 4.23
N ALA A 58 1.03 31.94 3.00
CA ALA A 58 1.33 32.69 1.79
C ALA A 58 0.11 33.45 1.25
N PHE A 59 -1.09 32.90 1.45
CA PHE A 59 -2.33 33.58 1.07
C PHE A 59 -2.91 34.36 2.27
N PRO A 60 -3.40 35.59 2.05
CA PRO A 60 -4.20 36.28 3.05
C PRO A 60 -5.54 35.57 3.24
N SER A 61 -6.33 36.02 4.22
CA SER A 61 -7.68 35.50 4.51
C SER A 61 -8.48 35.25 3.20
N PRO A 62 -9.15 34.10 3.06
CA PRO A 62 -9.77 33.67 1.81
C PRO A 62 -10.79 34.66 1.24
N TYR A 63 -11.36 35.53 2.09
CA TYR A 63 -12.31 36.57 1.69
C TYR A 63 -11.69 37.77 0.94
N VAL A 64 -10.36 37.90 0.92
CA VAL A 64 -9.64 39.02 0.26
C VAL A 64 -8.66 38.49 -0.80
N ALA A 65 -8.60 37.17 -1.00
CA ALA A 65 -7.60 36.51 -1.83
C ALA A 65 -7.90 36.52 -3.33
N GLU A 66 -9.04 37.07 -3.79
CA GLU A 66 -9.48 37.01 -5.20
C GLU A 66 -8.45 37.58 -6.22
N ALA A 67 -7.56 38.49 -5.79
CA ALA A 67 -6.52 39.05 -6.65
C ALA A 67 -5.10 38.50 -6.40
N TRP A 68 -4.94 37.57 -5.44
CA TRP A 68 -3.63 37.03 -5.07
C TRP A 68 -3.38 35.74 -5.83
N SER A 69 -2.27 35.68 -6.56
CA SER A 69 -1.79 34.46 -7.19
C SER A 69 -0.37 34.14 -6.71
N LEU A 70 -0.13 32.85 -6.46
CA LEU A 70 1.18 32.32 -6.12
C LEU A 70 1.60 31.37 -7.23
N TRP A 71 2.70 31.71 -7.91
CA TRP A 71 3.21 30.98 -9.08
C TRP A 71 2.18 30.82 -10.21
N GLY A 72 1.32 31.83 -10.40
CA GLY A 72 0.28 31.82 -11.44
C GLY A 72 -0.95 30.99 -11.11
N LEU A 73 -1.04 30.42 -9.89
CA LEU A 73 -2.22 29.73 -9.37
C LEU A 73 -2.90 30.60 -8.32
N ASP A 74 -4.23 30.68 -8.37
CA ASP A 74 -5.05 31.36 -7.38
C ASP A 74 -5.24 30.50 -6.11
N TYR A 75 -5.87 31.07 -5.09
CA TYR A 75 -6.15 30.38 -3.84
C TYR A 75 -6.98 29.10 -4.06
N LEU A 76 -7.97 29.14 -4.95
CA LEU A 76 -8.86 28.02 -5.25
C LEU A 76 -8.09 26.85 -5.88
N ALA A 77 -7.20 27.11 -6.85
CA ALA A 77 -6.38 26.07 -7.45
C ALA A 77 -5.44 25.43 -6.43
N TRP A 78 -4.86 26.20 -5.51
CA TRP A 78 -4.06 25.63 -4.42
C TRP A 78 -4.90 24.80 -3.44
N ALA A 79 -6.12 25.23 -3.13
CA ALA A 79 -7.06 24.46 -2.32
C ALA A 79 -7.46 23.14 -3.02
N ASP A 80 -7.67 23.16 -4.33
CA ASP A 80 -7.92 21.96 -5.13
C ASP A 80 -6.72 20.99 -5.11
N VAL A 81 -5.49 21.51 -5.20
CA VAL A 81 -4.27 20.69 -5.04
C VAL A 81 -4.22 20.05 -3.66
N GLN A 82 -4.54 20.80 -2.60
CA GLN A 82 -4.61 20.27 -1.24
C GLN A 82 -5.66 19.15 -1.14
N PHE A 83 -6.84 19.37 -1.74
CA PHE A 83 -7.93 18.40 -1.74
C PHE A 83 -7.56 17.11 -2.49
N VAL A 84 -7.05 17.23 -3.72
CA VAL A 84 -6.60 16.07 -4.52
C VAL A 84 -5.49 15.31 -3.80
N THR A 85 -4.53 16.01 -3.20
CA THR A 85 -3.47 15.39 -2.40
C THR A 85 -4.03 14.64 -1.19
N THR A 86 -5.03 15.22 -0.51
CA THR A 86 -5.73 14.57 0.61
C THR A 86 -6.45 13.31 0.15
N CYS A 87 -7.11 13.34 -1.01
CA CYS A 87 -7.75 12.16 -1.61
C CYS A 87 -6.73 11.06 -1.95
N ILE A 88 -5.60 11.41 -2.55
CA ILE A 88 -4.50 10.47 -2.86
C ILE A 88 -3.95 9.86 -1.56
N LEU A 89 -3.70 10.68 -0.54
CA LEU A 89 -3.22 10.22 0.76
C LEU A 89 -4.24 9.27 1.41
N GLY A 90 -5.52 9.63 1.41
CA GLY A 90 -6.59 8.80 1.96
C GLY A 90 -6.70 7.44 1.26
N ALA A 91 -6.68 7.43 -0.08
CA ALA A 91 -6.66 6.19 -0.86
C ALA A 91 -5.39 5.36 -0.60
N GLY A 92 -4.24 6.03 -0.50
CA GLY A 92 -2.95 5.41 -0.17
C GLY A 92 -2.96 4.75 1.21
N ILE A 93 -3.52 5.42 2.23
CA ILE A 93 -3.68 4.88 3.59
C ILE A 93 -4.58 3.64 3.57
N ILE A 94 -5.70 3.68 2.85
CA ILE A 94 -6.58 2.51 2.70
C ILE A 94 -5.80 1.33 2.11
N LEU A 95 -5.05 1.56 1.03
CA LEU A 95 -4.23 0.53 0.40
C LEU A 95 -3.16 0.02 1.38
N HIS A 96 -2.44 0.91 2.07
CA HIS A 96 -1.43 0.56 3.07
C HIS A 96 -2.00 -0.34 4.17
N VAL A 97 -3.16 0.01 4.73
CA VAL A 97 -3.85 -0.80 5.74
C VAL A 97 -4.22 -2.18 5.19
N MET A 98 -4.70 -2.27 3.94
CA MET A 98 -4.98 -3.56 3.30
C MET A 98 -3.74 -4.43 3.15
N LEU A 99 -2.57 -3.87 2.77
CA LEU A 99 -1.33 -4.63 2.66
C LEU A 99 -0.75 -5.03 4.03
N HIS A 100 -0.94 -4.19 5.05
CA HIS A 100 -0.47 -4.46 6.41
C HIS A 100 -1.40 -5.40 7.19
N TRP A 101 -2.62 -5.63 6.69
CA TRP A 101 -3.65 -6.39 7.38
C TRP A 101 -3.21 -7.81 7.78
N THR A 102 -2.45 -8.52 6.93
CA THR A 102 -1.89 -9.84 7.28
C THR A 102 -0.96 -9.78 8.49
N TRP A 103 -0.15 -8.72 8.58
CA TRP A 103 0.71 -8.49 9.75
C TRP A 103 -0.13 -8.21 10.99
N VAL A 104 -1.19 -7.39 10.89
CA VAL A 104 -2.11 -7.11 12.00
C VAL A 104 -2.77 -8.38 12.51
N CYS A 105 -3.25 -9.27 11.62
CA CYS A 105 -3.77 -10.58 12.01
C CYS A 105 -2.70 -11.43 12.72
N GLY A 106 -1.45 -11.42 12.24
CA GLY A 106 -0.32 -12.09 12.90
C GLY A 106 -0.05 -11.56 14.31
N VAL A 107 -0.08 -10.24 14.50
CA VAL A 107 0.10 -9.60 15.81
C VAL A 107 -1.08 -9.90 16.75
N ILE A 108 -2.32 -9.82 16.27
CA ILE A 108 -3.51 -10.11 17.10
C ILE A 108 -3.53 -11.59 17.50
N THR A 109 -3.25 -12.51 16.58
CA THR A 109 -3.24 -13.96 16.88
C THR A 109 -2.10 -14.34 17.80
N SER A 110 -0.91 -13.74 17.66
CA SER A 110 0.21 -13.95 18.59
C SER A 110 -0.09 -13.39 19.98
N TRP A 111 -0.69 -12.20 20.07
CA TRP A 111 -1.12 -11.61 21.33
C TRP A 111 -2.23 -12.43 22.02
N ARG A 112 -3.22 -12.88 21.26
CA ARG A 112 -4.32 -13.73 21.77
C ARG A 112 -3.81 -15.08 22.25
N ARG A 113 -2.87 -15.71 21.54
CA ARG A 113 -2.20 -16.94 21.98
C ARG A 113 -1.40 -16.73 23.26
N LYS A 114 -0.63 -15.64 23.35
CA LYS A 114 0.10 -15.29 24.58
C LYS A 114 -0.83 -15.11 25.78
N ARG A 115 -2.03 -14.56 25.57
CA ARG A 115 -3.05 -14.43 26.62
C ARG A 115 -3.76 -15.74 26.97
N ARG A 116 -3.92 -16.67 26.02
CA ARG A 116 -4.62 -17.96 26.23
C ARG A 116 -3.71 -19.14 26.61
N GLY A 117 -2.40 -19.00 26.50
CA GLY A 117 -1.45 -20.09 26.77
C GLY A 117 -1.48 -21.22 25.73
N GLU A 118 -2.11 -21.01 24.57
CA GLU A 118 -2.30 -22.04 23.53
C GLU A 118 -1.09 -22.08 22.56
N THR A 119 -0.44 -23.25 22.46
CA THR A 119 0.75 -23.54 21.62
C THR A 119 0.43 -24.18 20.27
N GLY A 120 -0.83 -24.15 19.82
CA GLY A 120 -1.26 -24.75 18.56
C GLY A 120 -0.94 -23.93 17.30
N ALA A 121 -0.61 -24.63 16.21
CA ALA A 121 -0.34 -24.04 14.89
C ALA A 121 -1.63 -23.41 14.30
N ALA A 122 -1.62 -22.09 14.16
CA ALA A 122 -2.74 -21.34 13.61
C ALA A 122 -2.84 -21.57 12.09
N LYS A 123 -3.91 -22.22 11.66
CA LYS A 123 -4.29 -22.36 10.25
C LYS A 123 -5.41 -21.36 9.99
N ASP A 124 -5.09 -20.16 9.53
CA ASP A 124 -6.13 -19.22 9.07
C ASP A 124 -5.57 -18.16 8.12
N ASP A 125 -5.68 -18.41 6.81
CA ASP A 125 -5.27 -17.49 5.73
C ASP A 125 -6.48 -16.81 5.05
N GLY A 126 -7.72 -17.23 5.35
CA GLY A 126 -8.94 -16.74 4.67
C GLY A 126 -9.81 -15.80 5.52
N SER A 127 -9.98 -16.11 6.81
CA SER A 127 -10.88 -15.36 7.70
C SER A 127 -10.38 -13.94 8.01
N GLY A 128 -9.06 -13.72 7.91
CA GLY A 128 -8.44 -12.42 8.12
C GLY A 128 -8.93 -11.39 7.11
N THR A 129 -8.87 -11.70 5.82
CA THR A 129 -9.19 -10.75 4.74
C THR A 129 -10.64 -10.26 4.79
N ILE A 130 -11.57 -11.13 5.19
CA ILE A 130 -12.99 -10.78 5.34
C ILE A 130 -13.20 -9.73 6.42
N TRP A 131 -12.52 -9.86 7.57
CA TRP A 131 -12.57 -8.85 8.63
C TRP A 131 -11.97 -7.51 8.21
N GLY A 132 -10.88 -7.53 7.44
CA GLY A 132 -10.24 -6.32 6.93
C GLY A 132 -11.15 -5.56 5.96
N VAL A 133 -11.74 -6.27 5.00
CA VAL A 133 -12.70 -5.69 4.04
C VAL A 133 -13.97 -5.21 4.76
N GLY A 134 -14.49 -5.98 5.72
CA GLY A 134 -15.66 -5.61 6.51
C GLY A 134 -15.44 -4.32 7.32
N LEU A 135 -14.28 -4.18 7.97
CA LEU A 135 -13.89 -2.97 8.69
C LEU A 135 -13.76 -1.76 7.74
N LEU A 136 -13.16 -1.97 6.56
CA LEU A 136 -13.03 -0.91 5.56
C LEU A 136 -14.40 -0.39 5.09
N ILE A 137 -15.30 -1.31 4.75
CA ILE A 137 -16.67 -0.97 4.34
C ILE A 137 -17.39 -0.20 5.45
N ALA A 138 -17.25 -0.61 6.71
CA ALA A 138 -17.86 0.07 7.84
C ALA A 138 -17.33 1.52 7.99
N ILE A 139 -16.00 1.72 7.94
CA ILE A 139 -15.37 3.05 8.03
C ILE A 139 -15.82 3.94 6.88
N LEU A 140 -15.80 3.44 5.64
CA LEU A 140 -16.24 4.19 4.46
C LEU A 140 -17.72 4.60 4.56
N ASN A 141 -18.58 3.73 5.08
CA ASN A 141 -19.99 4.05 5.29
C ASN A 141 -20.21 5.12 6.37
N VAL A 142 -19.44 5.08 7.46
CA VAL A 142 -19.52 6.10 8.52
C VAL A 142 -19.05 7.45 7.99
N LEU A 143 -17.92 7.51 7.28
CA LEU A 143 -17.42 8.73 6.64
C LEU A 143 -18.41 9.27 5.60
N GLY A 144 -18.91 8.42 4.72
CA GLY A 144 -19.89 8.81 3.70
C GLY A 144 -21.18 9.37 4.31
N ARG A 145 -21.68 8.76 5.39
CA ARG A 145 -22.82 9.29 6.15
C ARG A 145 -22.51 10.64 6.78
N GLY A 146 -21.32 10.82 7.36
CA GLY A 146 -20.89 12.10 7.92
C GLY A 146 -20.90 13.21 6.89
N ILE A 147 -20.35 12.95 5.69
CA ILE A 147 -20.37 13.90 4.57
C ILE A 147 -21.80 14.18 4.12
N ALA A 148 -22.64 13.15 3.97
CA ALA A 148 -24.04 13.32 3.56
C ALA A 148 -24.82 14.19 4.56
N ILE A 149 -24.65 13.95 5.86
CA ILE A 149 -25.25 14.78 6.91
C ILE A 149 -24.75 16.21 6.79
N ALA A 150 -23.43 16.42 6.68
CA ALA A 150 -22.84 17.75 6.56
C ALA A 150 -23.45 18.52 5.38
N VAL A 151 -23.54 17.91 4.20
CA VAL A 151 -24.14 18.49 3.00
C VAL A 151 -25.61 18.85 3.22
N LEU A 152 -26.39 17.96 3.85
CA LEU A 152 -27.81 18.20 4.13
C LEU A 152 -28.04 19.30 5.18
N THR A 153 -27.04 19.59 6.01
CA THR A 153 -27.11 20.62 7.05
C THR A 153 -26.57 21.99 6.61
N ILE A 154 -26.10 22.15 5.37
CA ILE A 154 -25.67 23.45 4.85
C ILE A 154 -26.89 24.37 4.80
N GLN A 155 -26.87 25.43 5.62
CA GLN A 155 -27.86 26.50 5.57
C GLN A 155 -27.35 27.57 4.62
N GLY A 156 -28.18 27.95 3.64
CA GLY A 156 -27.93 29.12 2.81
C GLY A 156 -28.00 30.42 3.63
N PRO A 157 -27.44 31.53 3.13
CA PRO A 157 -27.53 32.81 3.82
C PRO A 157 -28.99 33.16 4.10
N ALA A 158 -29.31 33.47 5.35
CA ALA A 158 -30.62 34.03 5.71
C ALA A 158 -30.74 35.39 5.01
N LEU A 159 -31.62 35.46 4.00
CA LEU A 159 -31.99 36.69 3.32
C LEU A 159 -32.62 37.69 4.28
#